data_AF-A0A9E0RXV4-F1
#
_entry.id   AF-A0A9E0RXV4-F1
#
_cell.length_a   1.000
_cell.length_b   1.000
_cell.length_c   1.000
_cell.angle_alpha   90.00
_cell.angle_beta   90.00
_cell.angle_gamma   90.00
#
_symmetry.space_group_name_H-M   'P 1'
#
loop_
_entity.id
_entity.type
_entity.pdbx_description
1 polymer ?
#
loop_
_entity_poly.entity_id
_entity_poly.type
_entity_poly.pdbx_seq_one_letter_code
_entity_poly.pdbx_strand_id
1 'polypeptide(L)'
;MFHTTVARAANRGARVFLLLLLPAFAAACTTTGSGPGTSANAPWPMLSYYQDMYGEIEDNGIVIPAVDVTKIDRQYLRQMVDYPTSEPVGTIVIDPGNRFLYLVMENGKAMRYGIGVAKAGLEYEGDGVIGRKAEWPNWAPT
;
A
#
# COMPACT_ATOMS: atom_id res chain seq x y z
N MET A 1 -33.98 39.82 24.05
CA MET A 1 -35.14 39.44 24.88
C MET A 1 -35.03 37.95 25.14
N PHE A 2 -34.50 37.59 26.31
CA PHE A 2 -34.38 36.22 26.80
C PHE A 2 -35.71 35.81 27.42
N HIS A 3 -36.18 34.57 27.24
CA HIS A 3 -36.89 33.85 28.29
C HIS A 3 -36.80 32.34 28.04
N THR A 4 -36.00 31.70 28.89
CA THR A 4 -35.88 30.26 29.15
C THR A 4 -37.13 29.78 29.88
N THR A 5 -37.69 28.62 29.51
CA THR A 5 -38.62 27.89 30.39
C THR A 5 -38.23 26.42 30.45
N VAL A 6 -37.65 26.04 31.57
CA VAL A 6 -37.42 24.67 32.03
C VAL A 6 -38.69 24.20 32.71
N ALA A 7 -39.23 23.04 32.32
CA ALA A 7 -40.26 22.34 33.09
C ALA A 7 -39.64 21.05 33.65
N ARG A 8 -39.52 20.99 34.98
CA ARG A 8 -39.13 19.82 35.76
C ARG A 8 -40.21 19.55 36.79
N ALA A 9 -40.85 18.39 36.73
CA ALA A 9 -41.57 17.74 37.82
C ALA A 9 -42.01 16.35 37.32
N ALA A 10 -42.17 15.31 38.13
CA ALA A 10 -41.64 14.95 39.43
C ALA A 10 -41.99 13.46 39.62
N ASN A 11 -41.08 12.77 40.28
CA ASN A 11 -41.07 11.40 40.78
C ASN A 11 -42.39 10.87 41.39
N ARG A 12 -42.79 9.64 41.05
CA ARG A 12 -43.51 8.65 41.92
C ARG A 12 -43.13 7.27 41.33
N GLY A 13 -42.45 6.36 42.02
CA GLY A 13 -42.81 5.84 43.33
C GLY A 13 -43.46 4.46 43.16
N ALA A 14 -42.62 3.43 43.19
CA ALA A 14 -42.87 2.13 43.81
C ALA A 14 -43.74 1.05 43.10
N ARG A 15 -43.08 -0.13 42.98
CA ARG A 15 -43.56 -1.49 43.31
C ARG A 15 -44.21 -2.37 42.23
N VAL A 16 -43.43 -3.41 41.90
CA VAL A 16 -43.77 -4.86 41.91
C VAL A 16 -44.88 -5.34 40.98
N PHE A 17 -44.50 -6.10 39.95
CA PHE A 17 -45.16 -7.32 39.42
C PHE A 17 -44.22 -7.88 38.33
N LEU A 18 -43.34 -8.85 38.62
CA LEU A 18 -43.54 -10.30 38.43
C LEU A 18 -44.29 -10.65 37.12
N LEU A 19 -43.56 -11.10 36.09
CA LEU A 19 -43.78 -12.36 35.33
C LEU A 19 -43.06 -12.35 33.97
N LEU A 20 -42.08 -13.26 33.85
CA LEU A 20 -41.78 -14.15 32.72
C LEU A 20 -42.18 -13.69 31.30
N LEU A 21 -41.19 -13.53 30.41
CA LEU A 21 -41.22 -13.97 29.00
C LEU A 21 -39.81 -13.84 28.35
N LEU A 22 -39.05 -14.96 28.36
CA LEU A 22 -38.11 -15.32 27.29
C LEU A 22 -38.95 -15.80 26.09
N PRO A 23 -38.59 -15.59 24.80
CA PRO A 23 -37.22 -15.57 24.28
C PRO A 23 -36.94 -14.50 23.20
N ALA A 24 -35.74 -13.90 23.19
CA ALA A 24 -35.21 -13.24 22.01
C ALA A 24 -33.77 -13.70 21.78
N PHE A 25 -33.62 -14.73 20.96
CA PHE A 25 -32.36 -15.10 20.33
C PHE A 25 -31.92 -13.96 19.40
N ALA A 26 -31.01 -13.12 19.88
CA ALA A 26 -30.19 -12.26 19.02
C ALA A 26 -28.87 -11.95 19.73
N ALA A 27 -28.09 -12.99 20.06
CA ALA A 27 -26.68 -12.80 20.34
C ALA A 27 -25.97 -12.53 19.00
N ALA A 28 -25.79 -11.25 18.73
CA ALA A 28 -25.03 -10.73 17.60
C ALA A 28 -23.56 -11.17 17.72
N CYS A 29 -23.18 -12.22 16.99
CA CYS A 29 -21.79 -12.40 16.61
C CYS A 29 -21.48 -11.39 15.50
N THR A 30 -21.30 -10.11 15.85
CA THR A 30 -20.50 -9.24 14.99
C THR A 30 -19.07 -9.75 15.11
N THR A 31 -18.64 -10.52 14.12
CA THR A 31 -17.20 -10.62 13.85
C THR A 31 -16.76 -9.21 13.49
N THR A 32 -16.23 -8.48 14.46
CA THR A 32 -15.31 -7.39 14.18
C THR A 32 -14.07 -8.06 13.61
N GLY A 33 -14.12 -8.32 12.30
CA GLY A 33 -13.00 -8.80 11.53
C GLY A 33 -11.94 -7.72 11.52
N SER A 34 -10.98 -7.88 12.41
CA SER A 34 -9.57 -7.56 12.27
C SER A 34 -9.22 -6.66 11.09
N GLY A 35 -8.85 -5.40 11.37
CA GLY A 35 -7.92 -4.71 10.49
C GLY A 35 -6.58 -5.46 10.51
N PRO A 36 -5.95 -5.73 9.37
CA PRO A 36 -4.53 -5.89 9.29
C PRO A 36 -3.95 -4.50 8.97
N GLY A 37 -3.50 -3.79 10.02
CA GLY A 37 -2.27 -3.03 9.84
C GLY A 37 -1.21 -4.09 9.54
N THR A 38 -0.79 -4.20 8.28
CA THR A 38 0.13 -5.24 7.84
C THR A 38 1.38 -5.15 8.69
N SER A 39 1.54 -6.16 9.54
CA SER A 39 2.58 -6.29 10.54
C SER A 39 3.95 -6.33 9.87
N ALA A 40 4.91 -5.69 10.54
CA ALA A 40 6.32 -5.65 10.18
C ALA A 40 7.05 -7.02 10.32
N ASN A 41 6.37 -8.14 10.08
CA ASN A 41 6.95 -9.49 10.14
C ASN A 41 6.53 -10.29 8.90
N ALA A 42 7.31 -10.17 7.83
CA ALA A 42 7.27 -11.19 6.78
C ALA A 42 7.99 -12.44 7.30
N PRO A 43 7.42 -13.65 7.16
CA PRO A 43 8.11 -14.87 7.51
C PRO A 43 9.37 -15.03 6.63
N TRP A 44 10.49 -15.44 7.22
CA TRP A 44 11.68 -15.87 6.49
C TRP A 44 11.31 -17.16 5.72
N PRO A 45 10.97 -17.02 4.42
CA PRO A 45 11.89 -17.36 3.32
C PRO A 45 11.97 -16.24 2.25
N MET A 46 11.52 -15.02 2.54
CA MET A 46 11.46 -13.95 1.53
C MET A 46 12.84 -13.49 1.02
N LEU A 47 13.92 -13.64 1.81
CA LEU A 47 15.28 -13.28 1.37
C LEU A 47 15.77 -14.16 0.22
N SER A 48 15.46 -15.47 0.23
CA SER A 48 15.84 -16.40 -0.85
C SER A 48 15.21 -15.97 -2.17
N TYR A 49 13.93 -15.59 -2.15
CA TYR A 49 13.23 -15.12 -3.36
C TYR A 49 13.91 -13.92 -4.01
N TYR A 50 14.32 -12.93 -3.20
CA TYR A 50 15.02 -11.76 -3.72
C TYR A 50 16.47 -12.06 -4.15
N GLN A 51 17.15 -12.98 -3.47
CA GLN A 51 18.50 -13.43 -3.86
C GLN A 51 18.48 -14.13 -5.22
N ASP A 52 17.48 -14.96 -5.48
CA ASP A 52 17.34 -15.62 -6.79
C ASP A 52 16.97 -14.60 -7.88
N MET A 53 16.06 -13.65 -7.57
CA MET A 53 15.62 -12.64 -8.54
C MET A 53 16.71 -11.60 -8.88
N TYR A 54 17.58 -11.26 -7.91
CA TYR A 54 18.70 -10.34 -8.09
C TYR A 54 20.07 -11.03 -8.02
N GLY A 55 20.09 -12.32 -8.40
CA GLY A 55 21.29 -13.12 -8.49
C GLY A 55 22.20 -12.69 -9.65
N GLU A 56 23.36 -13.34 -9.75
CA GLU A 56 24.28 -13.14 -10.87
C GLU A 56 23.63 -13.60 -12.17
N ILE A 57 23.70 -12.78 -13.22
CA ILE A 57 23.20 -13.12 -14.55
C ILE A 57 24.23 -12.75 -15.61
N GLU A 58 24.32 -13.56 -16.67
CA GLU A 58 25.08 -13.19 -17.88
C GLU A 58 24.10 -12.64 -18.91
N ASP A 59 24.31 -11.40 -19.35
CA ASP A 59 23.51 -10.74 -20.37
C ASP A 59 24.41 -10.10 -21.42
N ASN A 60 24.19 -10.42 -22.70
CA ASN A 60 24.98 -9.94 -23.84
C ASN A 60 26.52 -10.11 -23.67
N GLY A 61 26.95 -11.22 -23.06
CA GLY A 61 28.37 -11.50 -22.77
C GLY A 61 28.96 -10.69 -21.61
N ILE A 62 28.13 -9.96 -20.87
CA ILE A 62 28.50 -9.22 -19.65
C ILE A 62 27.95 -9.97 -18.44
N VAL A 63 28.82 -10.32 -17.50
CA VAL A 63 28.41 -10.88 -16.21
C VAL A 63 28.00 -9.75 -15.27
N ILE A 64 26.72 -9.69 -14.92
CA ILE A 64 26.16 -8.76 -13.93
C ILE A 64 26.24 -9.46 -12.57
N PRO A 65 27.02 -8.93 -11.61
CA PRO A 65 27.18 -9.58 -10.31
C PRO A 65 25.88 -9.54 -9.49
N ALA A 66 25.70 -10.53 -8.62
CA ALA A 66 24.57 -10.58 -7.69
C ALA A 66 24.51 -9.33 -6.79
N VAL A 67 23.30 -8.82 -6.56
CA VAL A 67 23.08 -7.69 -5.65
C VAL A 67 22.97 -8.21 -4.21
N ASP A 68 23.70 -7.58 -3.29
CA ASP A 68 23.54 -7.85 -1.86
C ASP A 68 22.25 -7.22 -1.32
N VAL A 69 21.15 -7.96 -1.46
CA VAL A 69 19.80 -7.54 -1.04
C VAL A 69 19.69 -7.33 0.47
N THR A 70 20.64 -7.79 1.29
CA THR A 70 20.63 -7.56 2.74
C THR A 70 20.94 -6.11 3.11
N LYS A 71 21.59 -5.37 2.20
CA LYS A 71 21.92 -3.95 2.36
C LYS A 71 20.82 -3.02 1.89
N ILE A 72 19.77 -3.55 1.29
CA ILE A 72 18.65 -2.77 0.75
C ILE A 72 17.48 -2.87 1.73
N ASP A 73 16.95 -1.73 2.15
CA ASP A 73 15.72 -1.73 2.94
C ASP A 73 14.59 -2.36 2.13
N ARG A 74 13.88 -3.29 2.77
CA ARG A 74 12.78 -4.07 2.17
C ARG A 74 11.74 -3.20 1.47
N GLN A 75 11.52 -1.97 1.92
CA GLN A 75 10.55 -1.08 1.27
C GLN A 75 10.92 -0.75 -0.18
N TYR A 76 12.21 -0.76 -0.55
CA TYR A 76 12.70 -0.44 -1.89
C TYR A 76 12.83 -1.66 -2.80
N LEU A 77 12.70 -2.88 -2.26
CA LEU A 77 12.64 -4.08 -3.07
C LEU A 77 11.35 -4.13 -3.87
N ARG A 78 11.39 -4.78 -5.04
CA ARG A 78 10.23 -4.97 -5.91
C ARG A 78 9.09 -5.66 -5.15
N GLN A 79 7.92 -5.04 -5.13
CA GLN A 79 6.77 -5.52 -4.36
C GLN A 79 5.45 -5.27 -5.10
N MET A 80 4.55 -6.24 -5.06
CA MET A 80 3.15 -6.00 -5.41
C MET A 80 2.47 -5.32 -4.23
N VAL A 81 1.81 -4.20 -4.48
CA VAL A 81 1.12 -3.41 -3.45
C VAL A 81 -0.32 -3.13 -3.87
N ASP A 82 -1.19 -2.92 -2.88
CA ASP A 82 -2.49 -2.30 -3.13
C ASP A 82 -2.27 -0.87 -3.64
N TYR A 83 -2.91 -0.55 -4.75
CA TYR A 83 -2.74 0.72 -5.43
C TYR A 83 -4.06 1.13 -6.09
N PRO A 84 -5.03 1.66 -5.32
CA PRO A 84 -6.25 2.19 -5.88
C PRO A 84 -5.93 3.45 -6.67
N THR A 85 -6.10 3.39 -7.99
CA THR A 85 -5.82 4.49 -8.91
C THR A 85 -6.87 4.55 -10.02
N SER A 86 -7.06 5.73 -10.60
CA SER A 86 -7.82 5.93 -11.84
C SER A 86 -6.97 5.75 -13.10
N GLU A 87 -5.66 5.61 -12.94
CA GLU A 87 -4.74 5.40 -14.06
C GLU A 87 -5.01 4.05 -14.76
N PRO A 88 -4.92 3.99 -16.10
CA PRO A 88 -5.04 2.74 -16.83
C PRO A 88 -3.99 1.69 -16.43
N VAL A 89 -4.35 0.42 -16.60
CA VAL A 89 -3.40 -0.70 -16.47
C VAL A 89 -2.27 -0.54 -17.48
N GLY A 90 -1.03 -0.72 -17.04
CA GLY A 90 0.18 -0.53 -17.84
C GLY A 90 0.78 0.89 -17.75
N THR A 91 0.09 1.84 -17.12
CA THR A 91 0.66 3.16 -16.83
C THR A 91 1.79 3.04 -15.80
N ILE A 92 2.83 3.86 -15.99
CA ILE A 92 3.91 4.04 -15.01
C ILE A 92 3.67 5.35 -14.28
N VAL A 93 3.48 5.26 -12.97
CA VAL A 93 3.37 6.42 -12.09
C VAL A 93 4.67 6.55 -11.31
N ILE A 94 5.28 7.73 -11.34
CA ILE A 94 6.53 8.02 -10.63
C ILE A 94 6.22 8.98 -9.49
N ASP A 95 6.68 8.64 -8.29
CA ASP A 95 6.62 9.48 -7.09
C ASP A 95 8.05 9.78 -6.63
N PRO A 96 8.65 10.89 -7.10
CA PRO A 96 10.02 11.25 -6.72
C PRO A 96 10.17 11.57 -5.23
N GLY A 97 9.10 12.05 -4.57
CA GLY A 97 9.11 12.42 -3.15
C GLY A 97 9.31 11.20 -2.26
N ASN A 98 8.61 10.11 -2.56
CA ASN A 98 8.75 8.83 -1.86
C ASN A 98 9.81 7.90 -2.48
N ARG A 99 10.41 8.30 -3.62
CA ARG A 99 11.39 7.50 -4.39
C ARG A 99 10.85 6.15 -4.83
N PHE A 100 9.62 6.16 -5.35
CA PHE A 100 8.97 4.97 -5.89
C PHE A 100 8.51 5.15 -7.33
N LEU A 101 8.55 4.05 -8.06
CA LEU A 101 7.90 3.87 -9.36
C LEU A 101 6.85 2.78 -9.22
N TYR A 102 5.65 3.02 -9.76
CA TYR A 102 4.53 2.09 -9.76
C TYR A 102 4.17 1.72 -11.19
N LEU A 103 4.22 0.44 -11.53
CA LEU A 103 3.57 -0.07 -12.74
C LEU A 103 2.15 -0.51 -12.37
N VAL A 104 1.16 0.21 -12.89
CA VAL A 104 -0.26 -0.06 -12.61
C VAL A 104 -0.66 -1.41 -13.19
N MET A 105 -1.25 -2.25 -12.35
CA MET A 105 -1.73 -3.58 -12.69
C MET A 105 -3.25 -3.67 -12.51
N GLU A 106 -3.84 -4.77 -12.95
CA GLU A 106 -5.25 -5.09 -12.72
C GLU A 106 -5.57 -5.26 -11.23
N ASN A 107 -6.86 -5.27 -10.90
CA ASN A 107 -7.38 -5.56 -9.55
C ASN A 107 -6.94 -4.56 -8.46
N GLY A 108 -6.72 -3.29 -8.83
CA GLY A 108 -6.32 -2.24 -7.89
C GLY A 108 -4.95 -2.51 -7.27
N LYS A 109 -4.03 -3.08 -8.05
CA LYS A 109 -2.66 -3.43 -7.63
C LYS A 109 -1.66 -2.64 -8.47
N ALA A 110 -0.45 -2.49 -7.95
CA ALA A 110 0.68 -2.06 -8.74
C ALA A 110 1.94 -2.85 -8.36
N MET A 111 2.86 -2.97 -9.31
CA MET A 111 4.22 -3.40 -9.01
C MET A 111 5.04 -2.16 -8.65
N ARG A 112 5.47 -2.06 -7.40
CA ARG A 112 6.30 -0.96 -6.88
C ARG A 112 7.78 -1.30 -6.98
N TYR A 113 8.58 -0.31 -7.36
CA TYR A 113 10.03 -0.35 -7.42
C TYR A 113 10.61 0.83 -6.64
N GLY A 114 11.65 0.60 -5.84
CA GLY A 114 12.50 1.68 -5.33
C GLY A 114 13.34 2.28 -6.45
N ILE A 115 13.44 3.60 -6.52
CA ILE A 115 14.21 4.31 -7.55
C ILE A 115 15.21 5.29 -6.94
N GLY A 116 16.34 5.48 -7.63
CA GLY A 116 17.23 6.62 -7.39
C GLY A 116 16.76 7.82 -8.19
N VAL A 117 16.67 9.00 -7.55
CA VAL A 117 16.24 10.23 -8.21
C VAL A 117 17.40 11.24 -8.18
N ALA A 118 17.79 11.73 -9.35
CA ALA A 118 18.76 12.82 -9.49
C ALA A 118 18.05 14.18 -9.57
N LYS A 119 18.81 15.28 -9.43
CA LYS A 119 18.25 16.64 -9.42
C LYS A 119 17.34 16.93 -10.63
N ALA A 120 17.77 16.55 -11.83
CA ALA A 120 16.98 16.74 -13.05
C ALA A 120 15.61 16.03 -13.01
N GLY A 121 15.51 14.90 -12.29
CA GLY A 121 14.24 14.17 -12.12
C GLY A 121 13.28 14.84 -11.13
N LEU A 122 13.73 15.83 -10.36
CA LEU A 122 12.87 16.62 -9.46
C LEU A 122 12.28 17.85 -10.16
N GLU A 123 12.83 18.25 -11.31
CA GLU A 123 12.39 19.43 -12.07
C GLU A 123 11.28 19.09 -13.07
N TYR A 124 11.06 17.80 -13.33
CA TYR A 124 10.04 17.32 -14.26
C TYR A 124 8.75 16.97 -13.53
N GLU A 125 7.63 17.49 -14.03
CA GLU A 125 6.28 17.14 -13.63
C GLU A 125 5.39 17.06 -14.87
N GLY A 126 4.52 16.06 -14.93
CA GLY A 126 3.54 15.88 -15.99
C GLY A 126 3.60 14.53 -16.69
N ASP A 127 2.74 14.39 -17.69
CA ASP A 127 2.56 13.14 -18.42
C ASP A 127 3.58 12.99 -19.54
N GLY A 128 4.03 11.76 -19.76
CA GLY A 128 4.99 11.44 -20.80
C GLY A 128 4.72 10.09 -21.43
N VAL A 129 5.09 9.95 -22.70
CA VAL A 129 5.05 8.67 -23.42
C VAL A 129 6.46 8.14 -23.54
N ILE A 130 6.68 6.87 -23.21
CA ILE A 130 7.96 6.19 -23.43
C ILE A 130 8.17 6.05 -24.94
N GLY A 131 8.93 6.98 -25.53
CA GLY A 131 9.11 7.05 -26.99
C GLY A 131 10.12 6.04 -27.56
N ARG A 132 11.03 5.51 -26.73
CA ARG A 132 12.04 4.53 -27.15
C ARG A 132 12.40 3.59 -26.02
N LYS A 133 12.57 2.30 -26.36
CA LYS A 133 13.20 1.28 -25.53
C LYS A 133 14.34 0.65 -26.32
N ALA A 134 15.46 0.41 -25.66
CA ALA A 134 16.61 -0.25 -26.25
C ALA A 134 17.37 -1.00 -25.15
N GLU A 135 17.93 -2.15 -25.52
CA GLU A 135 18.84 -2.92 -24.69
C GLU A 135 20.25 -2.34 -24.81
N TRP A 136 20.97 -2.25 -23.68
CA TRP A 136 22.34 -1.72 -23.59
C TRP A 136 22.61 -0.45 -24.43
N PRO A 137 21.83 0.63 -24.29
CA PRO A 137 22.01 1.82 -25.11
C PRO A 137 23.27 2.59 -24.70
N ASN A 138 23.96 3.18 -25.67
CA ASN A 138 24.99 4.18 -25.40
C ASN A 138 24.35 5.45 -24.82
N TRP A 139 24.99 6.03 -23.80
CA TRP A 139 24.60 7.32 -23.23
C TRP A 139 25.55 8.41 -23.71
N ALA A 140 24.99 9.49 -24.26
CA ALA A 140 25.71 10.72 -24.59
C ALA A 140 24.94 11.90 -23.95
N PRO A 141 25.63 12.81 -23.24
CA PRO A 141 24.98 14.02 -22.73
C PRO A 141 24.55 14.90 -23.92
N THR A 142 23.36 15.50 -23.80
CA THR A 142 22.81 16.47 -24.75
C THR A 142 23.09 17.90 -24.34
#